data_AF-A0A7X5SBE7-F1
#
_entry.id   AF-A0A7X5SBE7-F1
#
_cell.length_a   1.000
_cell.length_b   1.000
_cell.length_c   1.000
_cell.angle_alpha   90.00
_cell.angle_beta   90.00
_cell.angle_gamma   90.00
#
_symmetry.space_group_name_H-M   'P 1'
#
loop_
_entity.id
_entity.type
_entity.pdbx_description
1 polymer ?
#
loop_
_entity_poly.entity_id
_entity_poly.type
_entity_poly.pdbx_seq_one_letter_code
_entity_poly.pdbx_strand_id
1 'polypeptide(L)'
;YRLEDAQGELVGQFYLDLYAREGKRGGAWMDDCRNRRDTANGVQTPLVYLVCNFGRGSGDTPATFRHGEVTTLFHEMGHGLHQLLTRIGELGVAGINGVEWDAVELPSQFMENFCWEWERVQAMTAHVQTGEPLPRNLFDRMLAARNFQSGMFTVRQLEFALFDMQLHSSFD
;
A
#
# COMPACT_ATOMS: atom_id res chain seq x y z
N TYR A 1 -1.51 -6.73 -13.40
CA TYR A 1 -0.04 -6.66 -13.49
C TYR A 1 0.55 -8.03 -13.21
N ARG A 2 1.68 -8.36 -13.86
CA ARG A 2 2.48 -9.56 -13.58
C ARG A 2 3.70 -9.14 -12.78
N LEU A 3 4.05 -9.91 -11.76
CA LEU A 3 5.30 -9.81 -11.03
C LEU A 3 6.18 -10.96 -11.48
N GLU A 4 7.33 -10.64 -12.07
CA GLU A 4 8.30 -11.61 -12.56
C GLU A 4 9.62 -11.39 -11.84
N ASP A 5 10.37 -12.48 -11.63
CA ASP A 5 11.71 -12.39 -11.08
C ASP A 5 12.73 -11.96 -12.15
N ALA A 6 14.01 -11.90 -11.78
CA ALA A 6 15.08 -11.50 -12.67
C ALA A 6 15.33 -12.49 -13.84
N GLN A 7 14.76 -13.70 -13.76
CA GLN A 7 14.85 -14.74 -14.79
C GLN A 7 13.61 -14.72 -15.71
N GLY A 8 12.61 -13.90 -15.41
CA GLY A 8 11.35 -13.81 -16.16
C GLY A 8 10.29 -14.82 -15.70
N GLU A 9 10.54 -15.53 -14.59
CA GLU A 9 9.57 -16.48 -14.06
C GLU A 9 8.45 -15.75 -13.33
N LEU A 10 7.21 -16.24 -13.50
CA LEU A 10 6.04 -15.64 -12.87
C LEU A 10 6.05 -15.91 -11.36
N VAL A 11 6.20 -14.85 -10.57
CA VAL A 11 6.14 -14.91 -9.10
C VAL A 11 4.71 -14.76 -8.62
N GLY A 12 3.96 -13.82 -9.19
CA GLY A 12 2.60 -13.52 -8.77
C GLY A 12 1.95 -12.45 -9.63
N GLN A 13 0.73 -12.07 -9.29
CA GLN A 13 -0.06 -11.13 -10.08
C GLN A 13 -0.88 -10.22 -9.17
N PHE A 14 -1.20 -9.02 -9.65
CA PHE A 14 -2.15 -8.17 -8.93
C PHE A 14 -3.07 -7.38 -9.85
N TYR A 15 -4.28 -7.13 -9.35
CA TYR A 15 -5.20 -6.14 -9.90
C TYR A 15 -5.07 -4.84 -9.12
N LEU A 16 -5.26 -3.72 -9.82
CA LEU A 16 -5.15 -2.39 -9.23
C LEU A 16 -6.43 -1.60 -9.53
N ASP A 17 -7.15 -1.20 -8.48
CA ASP A 17 -8.39 -0.44 -8.55
C ASP A 17 -8.23 0.86 -7.75
N LEU A 18 -7.71 1.92 -8.40
CA LEU A 18 -7.28 3.16 -7.75
C LEU A 18 -8.40 4.14 -7.42
N TYR A 19 -9.42 4.20 -8.27
CA TYR A 19 -10.28 5.38 -8.34
C TYR A 19 -11.56 5.22 -7.53
N ALA A 20 -11.96 6.31 -6.87
CA ALA A 20 -13.27 6.39 -6.23
C ALA A 20 -14.40 6.27 -7.27
N ARG A 21 -15.46 5.54 -6.92
CA ARG A 21 -16.69 5.41 -7.72
C ARG A 21 -17.89 5.11 -6.82
N GLU A 22 -19.08 5.43 -7.31
CA GLU A 22 -20.33 5.04 -6.67
C GLU A 22 -20.39 3.51 -6.48
N GLY A 23 -20.90 3.08 -5.33
CA GLY A 23 -21.00 1.65 -4.96
C GLY A 23 -19.69 0.98 -4.53
N LYS A 24 -18.53 1.67 -4.56
CA LYS A 24 -17.27 1.15 -4.02
C LYS A 24 -17.10 1.54 -2.55
N ARG A 25 -16.66 0.58 -1.72
CA ARG A 25 -16.29 0.83 -0.31
C ARG A 25 -15.18 1.88 -0.23
N GLY A 26 -15.30 2.82 0.72
CA GLY A 26 -14.27 3.83 0.98
C GLY A 26 -13.01 3.24 1.63
N GLY A 27 -11.96 4.06 1.73
CA GLY A 27 -10.66 3.66 2.29
C GLY A 27 -9.68 3.13 1.25
N ALA A 28 -8.64 2.45 1.71
CA ALA A 28 -7.72 1.68 0.87
C ALA A 28 -7.49 0.33 1.57
N TRP A 29 -7.24 -0.72 0.79
CA TRP A 29 -6.94 -2.04 1.30
C TRP A 29 -6.29 -2.92 0.23
N MET A 30 -5.56 -3.93 0.70
CA MET A 30 -5.17 -5.11 -0.07
C MET A 30 -6.09 -6.28 0.28
N ASP A 31 -6.38 -7.13 -0.70
CA ASP A 31 -7.13 -8.38 -0.47
C ASP A 31 -6.58 -9.53 -1.30
N ASP A 32 -6.65 -10.76 -0.81
CA ASP A 32 -6.21 -11.93 -1.55
C ASP A 32 -7.31 -12.47 -2.49
N CYS A 33 -6.95 -12.70 -3.75
CA CYS A 33 -7.81 -13.44 -4.69
C CYS A 33 -7.47 -14.94 -4.63
N ARG A 34 -6.17 -15.23 -4.60
CA ARG A 34 -5.61 -16.58 -4.62
C ARG A 34 -4.27 -16.57 -3.91
N ASN A 35 -4.08 -17.50 -2.99
CA ASN A 35 -2.84 -17.62 -2.23
C ASN A 35 -1.81 -18.53 -2.92
N ARG A 36 -0.53 -18.31 -2.58
CA ARG A 36 0.56 -19.22 -2.97
C ARG A 36 0.27 -20.60 -2.38
N ARG A 37 0.46 -21.64 -3.17
CA ARG A 37 0.27 -23.02 -2.72
C ARG A 37 1.19 -23.97 -3.45
N ASP A 38 1.83 -24.88 -2.71
CA ASP A 38 2.51 -26.02 -3.32
C ASP A 38 1.46 -27.11 -3.62
N THR A 39 1.39 -27.54 -4.88
CA THR A 39 0.42 -28.55 -5.34
C THR A 39 1.15 -29.74 -5.96
N ALA A 40 0.44 -30.85 -6.19
CA ALA A 40 1.00 -32.01 -6.89
C ALA A 40 1.49 -31.70 -8.31
N ASN A 41 0.95 -30.64 -8.93
CA ASN A 41 1.29 -30.21 -10.29
C ASN A 41 2.25 -29.01 -10.33
N GLY A 42 2.86 -28.64 -9.20
CA GLY A 42 3.77 -27.51 -9.08
C GLY A 42 3.21 -26.37 -8.20
N VAL A 43 3.84 -25.20 -8.30
CA VAL A 43 3.52 -24.04 -7.45
C VAL A 43 2.40 -23.22 -8.08
N GLN A 44 1.31 -23.02 -7.35
CA GLN A 44 0.30 -22.02 -7.65
C GLN A 44 0.82 -20.65 -7.20
N THR A 45 0.88 -19.68 -8.11
CA THR A 45 1.31 -18.31 -7.80
C THR A 45 0.18 -17.47 -7.16
N PRO A 46 0.50 -16.58 -6.21
CA PRO A 46 -0.49 -15.69 -5.59
C PRO A 46 -1.03 -14.64 -6.57
N LEU A 47 -2.26 -14.21 -6.30
CA LEU A 47 -2.97 -13.13 -6.99
C LEU A 47 -3.66 -12.25 -5.95
N VAL A 48 -3.42 -10.93 -5.98
CA VAL A 48 -3.98 -9.98 -5.01
C VAL A 48 -4.71 -8.82 -5.67
N TYR A 49 -5.57 -8.15 -4.90
CA TYR A 49 -6.21 -6.89 -5.24
C TYR A 49 -5.55 -5.76 -4.45
N LEU A 50 -5.18 -4.68 -5.13
CA LEU A 50 -4.79 -3.41 -4.51
C LEU A 50 -5.89 -2.40 -4.79
N VAL A 51 -6.55 -1.92 -3.74
CA VAL A 51 -7.73 -1.06 -3.86
C VAL A 51 -7.49 0.25 -3.14
N CYS A 52 -7.68 1.37 -3.85
CA CYS A 52 -7.62 2.72 -3.29
C CYS A 52 -8.86 3.53 -3.72
N ASN A 53 -8.98 4.77 -3.24
CA ASN A 53 -10.10 5.65 -3.56
C ASN A 53 -9.62 7.07 -3.91
N PHE A 54 -8.70 7.16 -4.86
CA PHE A 54 -8.10 8.43 -5.30
C PHE A 54 -9.01 9.21 -6.23
N GLY A 55 -8.72 10.51 -6.31
CA GLY A 55 -9.35 11.41 -7.26
C GLY A 55 -9.13 10.96 -8.71
N ARG A 56 -10.19 11.04 -9.53
CA ARG A 56 -10.09 10.79 -10.97
C ARG A 56 -9.63 12.05 -11.69
N GLY A 57 -8.92 11.85 -12.80
CA GLY A 57 -8.79 12.88 -13.82
C GLY A 57 -10.16 13.31 -14.37
N SER A 58 -10.22 14.49 -14.97
CA SER A 58 -11.44 15.04 -15.56
C SER A 58 -11.23 15.36 -17.03
N GLY A 59 -12.11 14.85 -17.89
CA GLY A 59 -11.97 14.97 -19.34
C GLY A 59 -10.61 14.45 -19.80
N ASP A 60 -9.86 15.31 -20.48
CA ASP A 60 -8.51 15.00 -20.99
C ASP A 60 -7.38 15.25 -19.96
N THR A 61 -7.71 15.68 -18.75
CA THR A 61 -6.71 15.91 -17.70
C THR A 61 -6.42 14.60 -16.96
N PRO A 62 -5.16 14.12 -16.94
CA PRO A 62 -4.81 12.90 -16.23
C PRO A 62 -5.01 13.06 -14.71
N ALA A 63 -5.20 11.94 -14.01
CA ALA A 63 -5.23 11.94 -12.56
C ALA A 63 -3.86 12.38 -12.01
N THR A 64 -3.87 13.28 -11.02
CA THR A 64 -2.67 13.65 -10.26
C THR A 64 -2.91 13.29 -8.81
N PHE A 65 -1.89 12.75 -8.15
CA PHE A 65 -2.00 12.25 -6.79
C PHE A 65 -1.33 13.20 -5.81
N ARG A 66 -1.99 13.40 -4.67
CA ARG A 66 -1.38 14.02 -3.50
C ARG A 66 -0.31 13.08 -2.95
N HIS A 67 0.66 13.65 -2.24
CA HIS A 67 1.70 12.86 -1.59
C HIS A 67 1.14 11.79 -0.64
N GLY A 68 0.07 12.11 0.09
CA GLY A 68 -0.63 11.14 0.93
C GLY A 68 -1.24 9.98 0.15
N GLU A 69 -1.80 10.22 -1.04
CA GLU A 69 -2.34 9.14 -1.91
C GLU A 69 -1.22 8.23 -2.43
N VAL A 70 -0.05 8.80 -2.78
CA VAL A 70 1.12 7.99 -3.15
C VAL A 70 1.59 7.14 -1.97
N THR A 71 1.62 7.72 -0.76
CA THR A 71 1.98 7.00 0.47
C THR A 71 0.99 5.86 0.74
N THR A 72 -0.32 6.09 0.60
CA THR A 72 -1.35 5.05 0.69
C THR A 72 -1.15 3.95 -0.34
N LEU A 73 -0.80 4.27 -1.59
CA LEU A 73 -0.54 3.24 -2.60
C LEU A 73 0.68 2.38 -2.22
N PHE A 74 1.73 2.98 -1.66
CA PHE A 74 2.90 2.24 -1.16
C PHE A 74 2.55 1.36 0.04
N HIS A 75 1.70 1.85 0.95
CA HIS A 75 1.16 1.08 2.06
C HIS A 75 0.46 -0.20 1.57
N GLU A 76 -0.52 -0.06 0.65
CA GLU A 76 -1.22 -1.22 0.10
C GLU A 76 -0.29 -2.15 -0.68
N MET A 77 0.68 -1.59 -1.43
CA MET A 77 1.67 -2.38 -2.13
C MET A 77 2.58 -3.14 -1.16
N GLY A 78 2.83 -2.65 0.05
CA GLY A 78 3.56 -3.38 1.08
C GLY A 78 2.83 -4.64 1.54
N HIS A 79 1.51 -4.56 1.77
CA HIS A 79 0.68 -5.74 1.97
C HIS A 79 0.74 -6.66 0.74
N GLY A 80 0.56 -6.09 -0.46
CA GLY A 80 0.61 -6.84 -1.72
C GLY A 80 1.91 -7.61 -1.89
N LEU A 81 3.06 -6.98 -1.63
CA LEU A 81 4.38 -7.61 -1.70
C LEU A 81 4.54 -8.70 -0.64
N HIS A 82 4.02 -8.49 0.58
CA HIS A 82 4.05 -9.53 1.62
C HIS A 82 3.34 -10.81 1.15
N GLN A 83 2.21 -10.66 0.45
CA GLN A 83 1.47 -11.79 -0.12
C GLN A 83 2.15 -12.37 -1.36
N LEU A 84 2.61 -11.51 -2.28
CA LEU A 84 3.15 -11.90 -3.58
C LEU A 84 4.51 -12.59 -3.47
N LEU A 85 5.35 -12.16 -2.52
CA LEU A 85 6.72 -12.65 -2.36
C LEU A 85 6.86 -13.79 -1.35
N THR A 86 5.76 -14.26 -0.76
CA THR A 86 5.80 -15.40 0.14
C THR A 86 6.42 -16.62 -0.53
N ARG A 87 7.21 -17.38 0.24
CA ARG A 87 7.76 -18.68 -0.20
C ARG A 87 7.06 -19.86 0.46
N ILE A 88 6.09 -19.59 1.32
CA ILE A 88 5.33 -20.61 2.04
C ILE A 88 4.28 -21.20 1.08
N GLY A 89 4.21 -22.53 1.01
CA GLY A 89 3.30 -23.27 0.13
C GLY A 89 2.06 -23.82 0.82
N GLU A 90 1.95 -23.65 2.13
CA GLU A 90 0.82 -24.12 2.93
C GLU A 90 -0.22 -23.01 3.05
N LEU A 91 -1.45 -23.27 2.61
CA LEU A 91 -2.48 -22.24 2.44
C LEU A 91 -2.79 -21.49 3.74
N GLY A 92 -2.84 -22.20 4.86
CA GLY A 92 -3.20 -21.63 6.16
C GLY A 92 -2.18 -20.63 6.70
N VAL A 93 -0.95 -20.61 6.16
CA VAL A 93 0.14 -19.74 6.63
C VAL A 93 0.89 -19.03 5.50
N ALA A 94 0.39 -19.10 4.26
CA ALA A 94 1.04 -18.47 3.13
C ALA A 94 0.77 -16.95 3.10
N GLY A 95 1.85 -16.17 3.10
CA GLY A 95 1.75 -14.72 3.00
C GLY A 95 1.28 -14.14 4.32
N ILE A 96 0.26 -13.30 4.32
CA ILE A 96 -0.26 -12.64 5.51
C ILE A 96 -1.05 -13.58 6.44
N ASN A 97 -1.54 -14.72 5.92
CA ASN A 97 -2.45 -15.62 6.64
C ASN A 97 -1.86 -16.20 7.95
N GLY A 98 -0.55 -16.40 7.98
CA GLY A 98 0.16 -16.99 9.12
C GLY A 98 0.75 -15.98 10.08
N VAL A 99 0.42 -14.69 9.94
CA VAL A 99 1.03 -13.59 10.68
C VAL A 99 0.05 -13.06 11.70
N GLU A 100 0.51 -12.87 12.93
CA GLU A 100 -0.28 -12.24 13.99
C GLU A 100 -0.76 -10.85 13.57
N TRP A 101 -2.00 -10.52 13.94
CA TRP A 101 -2.70 -9.34 13.43
C TRP A 101 -2.02 -8.00 13.77
N ASP A 102 -1.22 -7.96 14.84
CA ASP A 102 -0.44 -6.79 15.23
C ASP A 102 0.85 -6.60 14.40
N ALA A 103 1.26 -7.61 13.64
CA ALA A 103 2.43 -7.58 12.78
C ALA A 103 2.12 -7.45 11.28
N VAL A 104 0.86 -7.63 10.85
CA VAL A 104 0.47 -7.58 9.42
C VAL A 104 0.72 -6.21 8.79
N GLU A 105 0.71 -5.14 9.59
CA GLU A 105 0.95 -3.75 9.18
C GLU A 105 2.44 -3.40 9.03
N LEU A 106 3.35 -4.28 9.45
CA LEU A 106 4.79 -3.99 9.36
C LEU A 106 5.24 -3.74 7.91
N PRO A 107 4.92 -4.59 6.91
CA PRO A 107 5.40 -4.38 5.55
C PRO A 107 4.72 -3.20 4.85
N SER A 108 3.44 -2.94 5.14
CA SER A 108 2.70 -1.80 4.58
C SER A 108 3.30 -0.48 5.07
N GLN A 109 3.42 -0.29 6.39
CA GLN A 109 4.01 0.91 6.99
C GLN A 109 5.50 1.06 6.65
N PHE A 110 6.24 -0.04 6.51
CA PHE A 110 7.62 0.00 6.06
C PHE A 110 7.74 0.65 4.68
N MET A 111 6.88 0.25 3.73
CA MET A 111 6.91 0.76 2.35
C MET A 111 6.65 2.27 2.24
N GLU A 112 5.90 2.86 3.18
CA GLU A 112 5.63 4.30 3.20
C GLU A 112 6.91 5.15 3.32
N ASN A 113 7.98 4.61 3.92
CA ASN A 113 9.23 5.35 4.09
C ASN A 113 9.92 5.67 2.76
N PHE A 114 9.76 4.84 1.73
CA PHE A 114 10.33 5.09 0.41
C PHE A 114 9.72 6.32 -0.27
N CYS A 115 8.51 6.73 0.14
CA CYS A 115 7.90 7.98 -0.31
C CYS A 115 8.60 9.22 0.25
N TRP A 116 9.56 9.08 1.16
CA TRP A 116 10.34 10.18 1.74
C TRP A 116 11.82 10.14 1.36
N GLU A 117 12.22 9.25 0.44
CA GLU A 117 13.58 9.16 -0.10
C GLU A 117 13.70 9.98 -1.38
N TRP A 118 14.64 10.94 -1.42
CA TRP A 118 14.81 11.85 -2.56
C TRP A 118 14.92 11.11 -3.90
N GLU A 119 15.81 10.12 -3.99
CA GLU A 119 16.06 9.39 -5.24
C GLU A 119 14.81 8.66 -5.74
N ARG A 120 13.98 8.13 -4.82
CA ARG A 120 12.75 7.42 -5.16
C ARG A 120 11.67 8.39 -5.61
N VAL A 121 11.42 9.45 -4.83
CA VAL A 121 10.39 10.44 -5.14
C VAL A 121 10.72 11.17 -6.44
N GLN A 122 11.97 11.56 -6.63
CA GLN A 122 12.41 12.21 -7.86
C GLN A 122 12.23 11.28 -9.08
N ALA A 123 12.57 9.99 -8.96
CA ALA A 123 12.42 9.04 -10.06
C ALA A 123 10.96 8.74 -10.43
N MET A 124 10.02 8.84 -9.49
CA MET A 124 8.60 8.54 -9.72
C MET A 124 7.74 9.78 -10.04
N THR A 125 8.31 10.99 -10.08
CA THR A 125 7.54 12.24 -10.26
C THR A 125 8.05 13.08 -11.43
N ALA A 126 7.11 13.70 -12.13
CA ALA A 126 7.37 14.72 -13.14
C ALA A 126 6.17 15.67 -13.23
N HIS A 127 6.40 16.92 -13.63
CA HIS A 127 5.31 17.86 -13.86
C HIS A 127 4.45 17.41 -15.03
N VAL A 128 3.13 17.32 -14.82
CA VAL A 128 2.20 16.66 -15.74
C VAL A 128 2.14 17.29 -17.14
N GLN A 129 2.44 18.58 -17.26
CA GLN A 129 2.44 19.30 -18.55
C GLN A 129 3.82 19.41 -19.18
N THR A 130 4.86 19.66 -18.36
CA THR A 130 6.19 20.01 -18.86
C THR A 130 7.18 18.85 -18.83
N GLY A 131 6.87 17.79 -18.08
CA GLY A 131 7.78 16.67 -17.84
C GLY A 131 8.97 17.01 -16.95
N GLU A 132 9.06 18.24 -16.43
CA GLU A 132 10.17 18.66 -15.58
C GLU A 132 10.20 17.86 -14.27
N PRO A 133 11.39 17.47 -13.78
CA PRO A 133 11.51 16.73 -12.54
C PRO A 133 11.10 17.59 -11.34
N LEU A 134 10.72 16.94 -10.23
CA LEU A 134 10.44 17.62 -8.96
C LEU A 134 11.64 18.50 -8.55
N PRO A 135 11.46 19.82 -8.38
CA PRO A 135 12.53 20.69 -7.88
C PRO A 135 12.96 20.29 -6.46
N ARG A 136 14.28 20.21 -6.24
CA ARG A 136 14.84 19.78 -4.96
C ARG A 136 14.36 20.62 -3.77
N ASN A 137 14.26 21.94 -3.96
CA ASN A 137 13.78 22.84 -2.91
C ASN A 137 12.33 22.57 -2.48
N LEU A 138 11.46 22.08 -3.38
CA LEU A 138 10.09 21.71 -3.03
C LEU A 138 10.07 20.43 -2.20
N PHE A 139 10.89 19.44 -2.57
CA PHE A 139 11.05 18.23 -1.77
C PHE A 139 11.59 18.53 -0.36
N ASP A 140 12.62 19.37 -0.24
CA ASP A 140 13.17 19.74 1.07
C ASP A 140 12.11 20.44 1.95
N ARG A 141 11.22 21.25 1.36
CA ARG A 141 10.08 21.84 2.07
C ARG A 141 9.04 20.81 2.50
N MET A 142 8.74 19.81 1.65
CA MET A 142 7.86 18.69 2.03
C MET A 142 8.46 17.90 3.20
N LEU A 143 9.76 17.61 3.14
CA LEU A 143 10.47 16.88 4.18
C LEU A 143 10.48 17.65 5.51
N ALA A 144 10.75 18.96 5.47
CA ALA A 144 10.68 19.82 6.66
C ALA A 144 9.27 19.84 7.28
N ALA A 145 8.22 19.67 6.47
CA ALA A 145 6.84 19.62 6.93
C ALA A 145 6.36 18.22 7.35
N ARG A 146 7.16 17.15 7.15
CA ARG A 146 6.76 15.75 7.40
C ARG A 146 6.16 15.53 8.79
N ASN A 147 6.72 16.19 9.80
CA ASN A 147 6.32 16.01 11.21
C ASN A 147 5.30 17.05 11.69
N PHE A 148 4.78 17.89 10.81
CA PHE A 148 3.75 18.87 11.14
C PHE A 148 2.54 18.16 11.78
N GLN A 149 2.22 18.54 13.02
CA GLN A 149 1.13 17.94 13.81
C GLN A 149 1.25 16.44 14.12
N SER A 150 2.45 15.85 14.03
CA SER A 150 2.69 14.43 14.38
C SER A 150 2.08 14.02 15.73
N GLY A 151 2.23 14.84 16.78
CA GLY A 151 1.62 14.57 18.08
C GLY A 151 0.09 14.48 18.05
N MET A 152 -0.60 15.33 17.29
CA MET A 152 -2.06 15.26 17.13
C MET A 152 -2.48 13.99 16.38
N PHE A 153 -1.74 13.62 15.33
CA PHE A 153 -2.00 12.37 14.61
C PHE A 153 -1.78 11.15 15.49
N THR A 154 -0.71 11.11 16.29
CA THR A 154 -0.44 10.03 17.23
C THR A 154 -1.56 9.91 18.26
N VAL A 155 -1.97 11.01 18.89
CA VAL A 155 -3.07 11.00 19.86
C VAL A 155 -4.35 10.49 19.21
N ARG A 156 -4.69 10.94 18.00
CA ARG A 156 -5.87 10.44 17.28
C ARG A 156 -5.84 8.92 17.07
N GLN A 157 -4.69 8.35 16.71
CA GLN A 157 -4.56 6.89 16.56
C GLN A 157 -4.65 6.16 17.91
N LEU A 158 -4.09 6.72 18.98
CA LEU A 158 -4.22 6.19 20.34
C LEU A 158 -5.67 6.20 20.81
N GLU A 159 -6.43 7.26 20.52
CA GLU A 159 -7.86 7.34 20.84
C GLU A 159 -8.66 6.21 20.18
N PHE A 160 -8.40 5.90 18.90
CA PHE A 160 -9.06 4.76 18.24
C PHE A 160 -8.70 3.42 18.86
N ALA A 161 -7.41 3.19 19.13
CA ALA A 161 -6.95 1.94 19.74
C ALA A 161 -7.48 1.76 21.17
N LEU A 162 -7.45 2.82 21.98
CA LEU A 162 -7.96 2.78 23.34
C LEU A 162 -9.47 2.60 23.37
N PHE A 163 -10.22 3.29 22.50
CA PHE A 163 -11.66 3.10 22.38
C PHE A 163 -12.01 1.65 22.05
N ASP A 164 -11.34 1.05 21.06
CA ASP A 164 -11.55 -0.35 20.68
C ASP A 164 -11.24 -1.32 21.85
N MET A 165 -10.10 -1.14 22.51
CA MET A 165 -9.70 -1.97 23.65
C MET A 165 -10.65 -1.84 24.84
N GLN A 166 -11.13 -0.63 25.15
CA GLN A 166 -12.08 -0.40 26.23
C GLN A 166 -13.43 -1.04 25.94
N LEU A 167 -13.92 -0.93 24.70
CA LEU A 167 -15.17 -1.55 24.26
C LEU A 167 -15.12 -3.08 24.40
N HIS A 168 -13.99 -3.72 24.13
CA HIS A 168 -13.86 -5.18 24.16
C HIS A 168 -13.33 -5.76 25.47
N SER A 169 -13.00 -4.93 26.46
CA SER A 169 -12.49 -5.40 27.76
C SER A 169 -13.34 -5.02 28.96
N SER A 170 -14.06 -3.90 28.91
CA SER A 170 -14.69 -3.28 30.09
C SER A 170 -16.11 -2.77 29.85
N PHE A 171 -16.66 -2.95 28.65
CA PHE A 171 -18.00 -2.48 28.31
C PHE A 171 -19.02 -3.61 28.49
N ASP A 172 -20.03 -3.39 29.35
CA ASP A 172 -21.19 -4.26 29.57
C ASP A 172 -22.29 -4.02 28.53
#